data_AF-A0A436BZC1-F1
#
_entry.id   AF-A0A436BZC1-F1
#
_cell.length_a   1.000
_cell.length_b   1.000
_cell.length_c   1.000
_cell.angle_alpha   90.00
_cell.angle_beta   90.00
_cell.angle_gamma   90.00
#
_symmetry.space_group_name_H-M   'P 1'
#
loop_
_entity.id
_entity.type
_entity.pdbx_description
1 polymer ?
#
loop_
_entity_poly.entity_id
_entity_poly.type
_entity_poly.pdbx_seq_one_letter_code
_entity_poly.pdbx_strand_id
1 'polypeptide(L)' 'RTLPPSLQLAARNNVVVKFVIGRKGNINKLRILETSGSAAFDQAALGIIRKAAPFPSIPPQAASASLEFETEIGPF' A
#
# COMPACT_ATOMS: atom_id res chain seq x y z
N ARG A 1 -11.37 -3.31 -6.73
CA ARG A 1 -10.56 -3.74 -7.90
C ARG A 1 -9.60 -4.80 -7.36
N THR A 2 -9.91 -6.08 -7.55
CA THR A 2 -9.05 -7.21 -7.15
C THR A 2 -7.94 -7.40 -8.18
N LEU A 3 -6.79 -7.93 -7.74
CA LEU A 3 -5.65 -8.22 -8.61
C LEU A 3 -6.01 -9.35 -9.61
N PRO A 4 -5.46 -9.36 -10.84
CA PRO A 4 -5.67 -10.44 -11.79
C PRO A 4 -5.37 -11.82 -11.18
N PRO A 5 -6.13 -12.87 -11.52
CA PRO A 5 -5.90 -14.22 -10.97
C PRO A 5 -4.49 -14.74 -11.23
N SER A 6 -3.92 -14.43 -12.39
CA SER A 6 -2.54 -14.79 -12.75
C SER A 6 -1.49 -14.15 -11.84
N LEU A 7 -1.74 -12.93 -11.35
CA LEU A 7 -0.87 -12.27 -10.39
C LEU A 7 -1.00 -12.88 -9.00
N GLN A 8 -2.21 -13.21 -8.59
CA GLN A 8 -2.46 -13.90 -7.31
C GLN A 8 -1.77 -15.27 -7.27
N LEU A 9 -1.82 -16.02 -8.38
CA LEU A 9 -1.17 -17.33 -8.48
C LEU A 9 0.37 -17.26 -8.46
N ALA A 10 0.93 -16.13 -8.89
CA ALA A 10 2.37 -15.90 -8.86
C ALA A 10 2.87 -15.50 -7.46
N ALA A 11 2.00 -14.93 -6.62
CA ALA A 11 2.33 -14.58 -5.25
C ALA A 11 2.49 -15.85 -4.41
N ARG A 12 3.56 -15.91 -3.62
CA ARG A 12 3.82 -17.00 -2.68
C ARG A 12 3.40 -16.64 -1.26
N ASN A 13 3.45 -15.35 -0.93
CA ASN A 13 3.06 -14.76 0.35
C ASN A 13 2.28 -13.46 0.11
N ASN A 14 1.74 -12.88 1.19
CA ASN A 14 1.22 -11.52 1.18
C ASN A 14 2.38 -10.52 1.06
N VAL A 15 2.18 -9.42 0.32
CA VAL A 15 3.13 -8.31 0.31
C VAL A 15 2.78 -7.35 1.43
N VAL A 16 3.77 -7.03 2.27
CA VAL A 16 3.61 -6.03 3.33
C VAL A 16 4.09 -4.69 2.80
N VAL A 17 3.19 -3.72 2.72
CA VAL A 17 3.46 -2.38 2.20
C VAL A 17 3.37 -1.37 3.33
N LYS A 18 4.41 -0.57 3.47
CA LYS A 18 4.46 0.57 4.40
C LYS A 18 4.42 1.88 3.64
N PHE A 19 3.48 2.73 4.00
CA PHE A 19 3.33 4.04 3.41
C PHE A 19 3.03 5.12 4.44
N VAL A 20 3.44 6.34 4.13
CA VAL A 20 3.24 7.51 4.98
C VAL A 20 2.32 8.48 4.26
N ILE A 21 1.21 8.85 4.88
CA ILE A 21 0.27 9.85 4.38
C ILE A 21 0.57 11.18 5.08
N GLY A 22 0.66 12.27 4.32
CA GLY A 22 0.78 13.64 4.85
C GLY A 22 -0.58 14.29 5.12
N ARG A 23 -0.60 15.45 5.79
CA ARG A 23 -1.84 16.19 6.14
C ARG A 23 -2.83 16.39 4.98
N LYS A 24 -2.35 16.56 3.75
CA LYS A 24 -3.19 16.80 2.57
C LYS A 24 -3.70 15.50 1.91
N GLY A 25 -3.47 14.34 2.51
CA GLY A 25 -3.86 13.05 1.93
C GLY A 25 -2.91 12.51 0.87
N ASN A 26 -1.78 13.17 0.65
CA ASN A 26 -0.75 12.73 -0.29
C ASN A 26 0.15 11.68 0.33
N ILE A 27 0.62 10.72 -0.47
CA ILE A 27 1.60 9.72 -0.03
C ILE A 27 2.99 10.38 -0.03
N ASN A 28 3.58 10.56 1.15
CA ASN A 28 4.94 11.05 1.31
C ASN A 28 5.99 9.96 1.08
N LYS A 29 5.68 8.72 1.47
CA LYS A 29 6.58 7.58 1.34
C LYS A 29 5.79 6.32 1.04
N LEU A 30 6.32 5.47 0.16
CA LEU A 30 5.72 4.19 -0.20
C LEU A 30 6.84 3.18 -0.42
N ARG A 31 6.83 2.10 0.33
CA ARG A 31 7.83 1.02 0.22
C ARG A 31 7.23 -0.33 0.57
N ILE A 32 7.85 -1.38 0.06
CA ILE A 32 7.57 -2.76 0.44
C ILE A 32 8.48 -3.09 1.63
N LEU A 33 7.90 -3.63 2.70
CA LEU A 33 8.65 -4.22 3.82
C LEU A 33 8.93 -5.69 3.57
N GLU A 34 7.92 -6.42 3.08
CA GLU A 34 8.03 -7.84 2.76
C GLU A 34 7.45 -8.11 1.38
N THR A 35 8.22 -8.80 0.55
CA THR A 35 7.81 -9.16 -0.81
C THR A 35 6.86 -10.35 -0.78
N SER A 36 5.88 -10.35 -1.68
CA SER A 36 5.03 -11.53 -1.94
C SER A 36 5.78 -12.71 -2.57
N GLY A 37 7.05 -12.51 -2.97
CA GLY A 37 7.81 -13.46 -3.77
C GLY A 37 7.57 -13.32 -5.28
N SER A 38 6.74 -12.36 -5.70
CA SER A 38 6.51 -12.02 -7.11
C SER A 38 6.63 -10.52 -7.34
N ALA A 39 7.64 -10.11 -8.10
CA ALA A 39 7.86 -8.70 -8.44
C ALA A 39 6.66 -8.07 -9.18
N ALA A 40 5.94 -8.86 -9.98
CA ALA A 40 4.76 -8.39 -10.70
C ALA A 40 3.58 -8.14 -9.75
N PHE A 41 3.42 -8.98 -8.73
CA PHE A 41 2.39 -8.80 -7.70
C PHE A 41 2.71 -7.60 -6.80
N ASP A 42 3.96 -7.50 -6.36
CA ASP A 42 4.49 -6.39 -5.58
C ASP A 42 4.25 -5.03 -6.27
N GLN A 43 4.56 -4.93 -7.57
CA GLN A 43 4.29 -3.74 -8.39
C GLN A 43 2.79 -3.43 -8.46
N ALA A 44 1.96 -4.45 -8.60
CA ALA A 44 0.52 -4.26 -8.66
C ALA A 44 -0.07 -3.80 -7.32
N ALA A 45 0.42 -4.33 -6.20
CA ALA A 45 0.07 -3.90 -4.85
C ALA A 45 0.44 -2.43 -4.60
N LEU A 46 1.66 -2.03 -4.97
CA LEU A 46 2.08 -0.62 -4.96
C LEU A 46 1.14 0.25 -5.81
N GLY A 47 0.74 -0.27 -6.98
CA GLY A 47 -0.21 0.38 -7.87
C GLY A 47 -1.59 0.58 -7.24
N ILE A 48 -2.07 -0.36 -6.42
CA ILE A 48 -3.35 -0.24 -5.69
C ILE A 48 -3.27 0.92 -4.69
N ILE A 49 -2.21 0.96 -3.86
CA ILE A 49 -2.03 2.04 -2.89
C ILE A 49 -1.92 3.39 -3.58
N ARG A 50 -1.18 3.48 -4.69
CA ARG A 50 -1.08 4.71 -5.48
C ARG A 50 -2.41 5.14 -6.09
N LYS A 51 -3.25 4.18 -6.51
CA LYS A 51 -4.59 4.45 -7.05
C LYS A 51 -5.60 4.86 -5.97
N ALA A 52 -5.37 4.48 -4.72
CA ALA A 52 -6.17 4.91 -3.60
C ALA A 52 -5.90 6.37 -3.20
N ALA A 53 -4.79 6.97 -3.67
CA ALA A 53 -4.50 8.37 -3.45
C ALA A 53 -5.38 9.29 -4.34
N PRO A 54 -5.78 10.48 -3.83
CA PRO A 54 -5.46 11.00 -2.50
C PRO A 54 -6.28 10.34 -1.38
N PHE A 55 -5.60 10.05 -0.27
CA PHE A 55 -6.25 9.58 0.95
C PHE A 55 -7.00 10.74 1.64
N PRO A 56 -7.95 10.45 2.54
CA PRO A 56 -8.57 11.50 3.34
C PRO A 56 -7.52 12.32 4.09
N SER A 57 -7.71 13.64 4.11
CA SER A 57 -6.87 14.58 4.86
C SER A 57 -6.82 14.19 6.32
N ILE A 58 -5.64 14.32 6.93
CA ILE A 58 -5.51 14.07 8.38
C ILE A 58 -6.30 15.17 9.11
N PRO A 59 -7.20 14.81 10.04
CA PRO A 59 -7.95 15.80 10.81
C PRO A 59 -6.98 16.72 11.56
N PRO A 60 -7.26 18.04 11.64
CA PRO A 60 -6.35 19.01 12.24
C PRO A 60 -6.10 18.78 13.74
N GLN A 61 -6.93 17.97 14.40
CA GLN A 61 -6.76 17.55 15.79
C GLN A 61 -5.74 16.41 15.95
N ALA A 62 -5.26 15.80 14.87
CA ALA A 62 -4.24 14.77 14.96
C ALA A 62 -2.90 15.41 15.40
N ALA A 63 -2.25 14.77 16.37
CA ALA A 63 -0.97 15.24 16.92
C ALA A 63 0.16 15.26 15.86
N SER A 64 0.04 14.45 14.80
CA SER A 64 1.09 14.24 13.80
C SER A 64 0.72 14.83 12.44
N ALA A 65 1.68 15.51 11.81
CA ALA A 65 1.53 16.02 10.43
C ALA A 65 1.57 14.92 9.35
N SER A 66 1.87 13.68 9.75
CA SER A 66 1.88 12.50 8.90
C SER A 66 1.48 11.27 9.69
N LEU A 67 0.79 10.34 9.03
CA LEU A 67 0.44 9.03 9.57
C LEU A 67 1.18 7.96 8.80
N GLU A 68 1.79 7.03 9.51
CA GLU A 68 2.41 5.85 8.93
C GLU A 68 1.44 4.68 9.01
N PHE A 69 1.23 4.01 7.89
CA PHE A 69 0.37 2.86 7.76
C PHE A 69 1.17 1.68 7.23
N GLU A 70 0.82 0.51 7.73
CA GLU A 70 1.32 -0.77 7.28
C GLU A 70 0.11 -1.63 6.92
N THR A 71 0.15 -2.24 5.74
CA THR A 71 -0.95 -3.06 5.27
C THR A 71 -0.41 -4.25 4.49
N GLU A 72 -1.08 -5.38 4.69
CA GLU A 72 -0.81 -6.61 3.98
C GLU A 72 -1.77 -6.71 2.78
N ILE A 73 -1.22 -6.97 1.60
CA ILE A 73 -1.99 -7.15 0.37
C ILE A 73 -1.68 -8.55 -0.13
N GLY A 74 -2.69 -9.39 -0.26
CA GLY A 74 -2.44 -10.77 -0.64
C GLY A 74 -3.67 -11.63 -0.78
N PRO A 75 -3.52 -12.82 -1.39
CA PRO A 75 -4.57 -13.80 -1.48
C PRO A 75 -4.60 -14.81 -0.30
N PHE A 76 -3.67 -14.70 0.67
CA PHE A 76 -3.53 -15.64 1.78
C PHE A 76 -3.95 -15.05 3.12
#